data_AF-A0A5N7CU57-F1
#
_entry.id   AF-A0A5N7CU57-F1
#
_cell.length_a   1.000
_cell.length_b   1.000
_cell.length_c   1.000
_cell.angle_alpha   90.00
_cell.angle_beta   90.00
_cell.angle_gamma   90.00
#
_symmetry.space_group_name_H-M   'P 1'
#
loop_
_entity.id
_entity.type
_entity.pdbx_description
1 polymer ?
#
loop_
_entity_poly.entity_id
_entity_poly.type
_entity_poly.pdbx_seq_one_letter_code
_entity_poly.pdbx_strand_id
1 'polypeptide(L)'
;MEKRFDLGLQRMQQYLYPLMACFTVNRINAMRLLQYQHLQCSIQRDPHGGPPRILLEIKYKFAKKYMRVTQANTFPLPEIIYDPSLMLSPHTFLLGILFHNNAFRAPGTKSMEDLRRFTLSRQLKIFGKITGFKWSLFTHRFRYGGGTILNESGLISDAKQNLIMKHANIRTFLNHYLPRRINTDMQALIRGLKPDSAMMRAVTRMGRWIDRRRPRELTDTQKTTVEHDPELQKAIRKRDTFSKKLQRSQKKTGRKLNKLDKLKREEFDEEQAVLDIKRQLADTAILDKEAKEQLQIKE
;
A
#
# COMPACT_ATOMS: atom_id res chain seq x y z
N MET A 1 0.97 -31.35 26.94
CA MET A 1 1.35 -31.04 25.54
C MET A 1 0.09 -31.16 24.69
N GLU A 2 -0.44 -30.07 24.14
CA GLU A 2 -1.56 -30.16 23.19
C GLU A 2 -1.09 -30.97 21.97
N LYS A 3 -1.73 -32.11 21.72
CA LYS A 3 -1.53 -32.87 20.48
C LYS A 3 -2.12 -32.05 19.34
N ARG A 4 -1.29 -31.27 18.65
CA ARG A 4 -1.67 -30.65 17.39
C ARG A 4 -1.64 -31.74 16.32
N PHE A 5 -2.77 -31.95 15.65
CA PHE A 5 -2.85 -32.89 14.54
C PHE A 5 -2.08 -32.33 13.33
N ASP A 6 -0.77 -32.60 13.24
CA ASP A 6 0.06 -32.25 12.08
C ASP A 6 -0.48 -32.85 10.77
N LEU A 7 -1.27 -33.93 10.88
CA LEU A 7 -2.06 -34.53 9.81
C LEU A 7 -2.91 -33.50 9.03
N GLY A 8 -3.47 -32.48 9.69
CA GLY A 8 -4.27 -31.45 9.03
C GLY A 8 -3.43 -30.59 8.08
N LEU A 9 -2.26 -30.14 8.54
CA LEU A 9 -1.33 -29.34 7.73
C LEU A 9 -0.75 -30.16 6.58
N GLN A 10 -0.37 -31.41 6.84
CA GLN A 10 0.14 -32.33 5.82
C GLN A 10 -0.92 -32.60 4.74
N ARG A 11 -2.19 -32.81 5.12
CA ARG A 11 -3.30 -32.93 4.17
C ARG A 11 -3.45 -31.67 3.32
N MET A 12 -3.45 -30.49 3.95
CA MET A 12 -3.53 -29.22 3.21
C MET A 12 -2.38 -29.04 2.22
N GLN A 13 -1.15 -29.41 2.60
CA GLN A 13 0.01 -29.38 1.71
C GLN A 13 -0.13 -30.37 0.54
N GLN A 14 -0.61 -31.57 0.82
CA GLN A 14 -0.82 -32.61 -0.19
C GLN A 14 -1.90 -32.23 -1.21
N TYR A 15 -2.97 -31.54 -0.79
CA TYR A 15 -4.00 -31.01 -1.68
C TYR A 15 -3.54 -29.76 -2.45
N LEU A 16 -2.76 -28.88 -1.81
CA LEU A 16 -2.23 -27.68 -2.47
C LEU A 16 -1.29 -28.04 -3.62
N TYR A 17 -0.50 -29.09 -3.49
CA TYR A 17 0.50 -29.49 -4.49
C TYR A 17 -0.08 -29.74 -5.91
N PRO A 18 -1.07 -30.63 -6.11
CA PRO A 18 -1.69 -30.83 -7.42
C PRO A 18 -2.45 -29.59 -7.91
N LEU A 19 -3.11 -28.84 -7.02
CA LEU A 19 -3.76 -27.58 -7.40
C LEU A 19 -2.74 -26.59 -7.97
N MET A 20 -1.61 -26.38 -7.28
CA MET A 20 -0.54 -25.52 -7.74
C MET A 20 0.07 -25.97 -9.08
N ALA A 21 0.16 -27.29 -9.31
CA ALA A 21 0.61 -27.84 -10.58
C ALA A 21 -0.37 -27.49 -11.71
N CYS A 22 -1.67 -27.66 -11.48
CA CYS A 22 -2.72 -27.32 -12.46
C CYS A 22 -2.77 -25.83 -12.76
N PHE A 23 -2.70 -24.97 -11.74
CA PHE A 23 -2.85 -23.52 -11.92
C PHE A 23 -1.62 -22.84 -12.50
N THR A 24 -0.41 -23.30 -12.16
CA THR A 24 0.83 -22.61 -12.57
C THR A 24 1.54 -23.30 -13.73
N VAL A 25 1.15 -24.54 -14.06
CA VAL A 25 1.74 -25.36 -15.13
C VAL A 25 3.28 -25.46 -15.02
N ASN A 26 3.79 -25.32 -13.79
CA ASN A 26 5.21 -25.39 -13.51
C ASN A 26 5.66 -26.84 -13.32
N ARG A 27 6.91 -27.10 -13.71
CA ARG A 27 7.55 -28.41 -13.46
C ARG A 27 7.67 -28.65 -11.95
N ILE A 28 7.65 -29.94 -11.58
CA ILE A 28 7.86 -30.42 -10.21
C ILE A 28 9.02 -29.73 -9.48
N ASN A 29 10.16 -29.54 -10.15
CA ASN A 29 11.34 -28.91 -9.56
C ASN A 29 11.10 -27.43 -9.18
N ALA A 30 10.36 -26.68 -9.99
CA ALA A 30 10.05 -25.28 -9.69
C ALA A 30 9.07 -25.17 -8.51
N MET A 31 8.14 -26.13 -8.38
CA MET A 31 7.22 -26.19 -7.23
C MET A 31 7.93 -26.57 -5.93
N ARG A 32 8.90 -27.50 -5.97
CA ARG A 32 9.70 -27.91 -4.80
C ARG A 32 10.55 -26.78 -4.21
N LEU A 33 10.93 -25.81 -5.04
CA LEU A 33 11.74 -24.65 -4.63
C LEU A 33 10.89 -23.45 -4.19
N LEU A 34 9.55 -23.58 -4.17
CA LEU A 34 8.67 -22.53 -3.70
C LEU A 34 8.88 -22.31 -2.19
N GLN A 35 8.96 -21.04 -1.78
CA GLN A 35 9.23 -20.63 -0.40
C GLN A 35 8.36 -19.41 -0.10
N TYR A 36 8.15 -19.05 1.17
CA TYR A 36 7.32 -17.89 1.53
C TYR A 36 7.83 -16.56 0.97
N GLN A 37 9.14 -16.41 0.74
CA GLN A 37 9.69 -15.23 0.06
C GLN A 37 9.24 -15.07 -1.40
N HIS A 38 8.72 -16.14 -2.01
CA HIS A 38 8.18 -16.14 -3.37
C HIS A 38 6.68 -15.81 -3.41
N LEU A 39 6.05 -15.63 -2.24
CA LEU A 39 4.65 -15.29 -2.10
C LEU A 39 4.50 -13.82 -1.69
N GLN A 40 3.62 -13.11 -2.37
CA GLN A 40 3.21 -11.76 -2.01
C GLN A 40 1.72 -11.73 -1.77
N CYS A 41 1.31 -11.09 -0.66
CA CYS A 41 -0.09 -10.89 -0.33
C CYS A 41 -0.38 -9.39 -0.39
N SER A 42 -1.39 -9.01 -1.17
CA SER A 42 -1.81 -7.63 -1.34
C SER A 42 -3.33 -7.51 -1.24
N ILE A 43 -3.81 -6.31 -0.93
CA ILE A 43 -5.26 -6.01 -0.92
C ILE A 43 -5.56 -5.15 -2.13
N GLN A 44 -6.36 -5.69 -3.03
CA GLN A 44 -6.73 -5.05 -4.28
C GLN A 44 -8.13 -4.48 -4.22
N ARG A 45 -8.34 -3.39 -4.96
CA ARG A 45 -9.68 -2.84 -5.16
C ARG A 45 -10.45 -3.78 -6.09
N ASP A 46 -11.70 -4.10 -5.72
CA ASP A 46 -12.57 -4.84 -6.62
C ASP A 46 -12.94 -3.96 -7.83
N PRO A 47 -12.66 -4.40 -9.07
CA PRO A 47 -12.96 -3.62 -10.27
C PRO A 47 -14.46 -3.39 -10.48
N HIS A 48 -15.33 -4.24 -9.91
CA HIS A 48 -16.78 -4.14 -10.01
C HIS A 48 -17.42 -3.41 -8.82
N GLY A 49 -16.62 -2.76 -7.98
CA GLY A 49 -17.12 -1.97 -6.85
C GLY A 49 -17.46 -2.77 -5.59
N GLY A 50 -17.15 -4.07 -5.58
CA GLY A 50 -17.26 -4.93 -4.41
C GLY A 50 -16.26 -4.60 -3.28
N PRO A 51 -16.31 -5.33 -2.15
CA PRO A 51 -15.33 -5.18 -1.09
C PRO A 51 -13.91 -5.48 -1.60
N PRO A 52 -12.86 -4.83 -1.04
CA PRO A 52 -11.49 -5.14 -1.42
C PRO A 52 -11.18 -6.64 -1.29
N ARG A 53 -10.46 -7.17 -2.27
CA ARG A 53 -10.12 -8.59 -2.40
C ARG A 53 -8.66 -8.82 -2.04
N ILE A 54 -8.37 -9.94 -1.39
CA ILE A 54 -7.00 -10.36 -1.09
C ILE A 54 -6.43 -11.05 -2.32
N LEU A 55 -5.36 -10.50 -2.88
CA LEU A 55 -4.62 -11.10 -3.99
C LEU A 55 -3.36 -11.78 -3.44
N LEU A 56 -3.20 -13.06 -3.75
CA LEU A 56 -1.95 -13.77 -3.57
C LEU A 56 -1.20 -13.82 -4.90
N GLU A 57 0.08 -13.49 -4.90
CA GLU A 57 0.93 -13.54 -6.08
C GLU A 57 2.09 -14.48 -5.82
N ILE A 58 2.36 -15.37 -6.78
CA ILE A 58 3.37 -16.41 -6.66
C ILE A 58 4.42 -16.20 -7.73
N LYS A 59 5.64 -15.85 -7.31
CA LYS A 59 6.76 -15.57 -8.23
C LYS A 59 7.71 -16.75 -8.31
N TYR A 60 7.74 -17.43 -9.45
CA TYR A 60 8.68 -18.52 -9.71
C TYR A 60 9.96 -17.98 -10.33
N LYS A 61 11.07 -18.00 -9.59
CA LYS A 61 12.39 -17.59 -10.08
C LYS A 61 13.13 -18.67 -10.87
N PHE A 62 12.56 -19.87 -10.99
CA PHE A 62 13.23 -21.06 -11.54
C PHE A 62 12.59 -21.47 -12.87
N ALA A 63 12.66 -20.59 -13.88
CA ALA A 63 12.22 -20.90 -15.24
C ALA A 63 13.34 -21.56 -16.07
N LYS A 64 12.94 -22.31 -17.10
CA LYS A 64 13.75 -23.25 -17.91
C LYS A 64 15.18 -22.75 -18.22
N LYS A 65 16.21 -23.52 -17.81
CA LYS A 65 17.64 -23.30 -18.12
C LYS A 65 17.95 -23.22 -19.62
N TYR A 66 17.10 -23.83 -20.45
CA TYR A 66 17.31 -24.00 -21.90
C TYR A 66 16.93 -22.77 -22.75
N MET A 67 16.10 -21.86 -22.24
CA MET A 67 15.55 -20.74 -23.04
C MET A 67 16.41 -19.47 -23.00
N ARG A 68 17.55 -19.45 -22.28
CA ARG A 68 18.40 -18.24 -22.03
C ARG A 68 17.69 -17.02 -21.42
N VAL A 69 16.36 -17.04 -21.26
CA VAL A 69 15.55 -16.01 -20.62
C VAL A 69 15.37 -16.33 -19.14
N THR A 70 15.91 -15.46 -18.28
CA THR A 70 15.88 -15.58 -16.81
C THR A 70 14.68 -14.86 -16.19
N GLN A 71 13.59 -14.68 -16.93
CA GLN A 71 12.41 -13.98 -16.43
C GLN A 71 11.58 -14.90 -15.51
N ALA A 72 11.20 -14.34 -14.35
CA ALA A 72 10.42 -15.03 -13.34
C ALA A 72 8.92 -14.77 -13.57
N ASN A 73 8.14 -15.83 -13.79
CA ASN A 73 6.70 -15.73 -13.93
C ASN A 73 6.05 -15.41 -12.58
N THR A 74 5.09 -14.48 -12.58
CA THR A 74 4.27 -14.16 -11.41
C THR A 74 2.83 -14.56 -11.69
N PHE A 75 2.28 -15.46 -10.88
CA PHE A 75 0.91 -15.96 -11.01
C PHE A 75 0.00 -15.28 -9.99
N PRO A 76 -0.96 -14.45 -10.41
CA PRO A 76 -1.96 -13.87 -9.53
C PRO A 76 -3.07 -14.87 -9.22
N LEU A 77 -3.40 -15.02 -7.93
CA LEU A 77 -4.48 -15.82 -7.39
C LEU A 77 -5.43 -14.89 -6.63
N PRO A 78 -6.51 -14.38 -7.25
CA PRO A 78 -7.46 -13.51 -6.58
C PRO A 78 -8.32 -14.29 -5.57
N GLU A 79 -8.77 -13.61 -4.52
CA GLU A 79 -9.79 -14.13 -3.60
C GLU A 79 -11.11 -14.40 -4.35
N ILE A 80 -11.63 -15.61 -4.21
CA ILE A 80 -12.93 -16.02 -4.72
C ILE A 80 -13.92 -15.99 -3.56
N ILE A 81 -14.83 -15.03 -3.58
CA ILE A 81 -15.80 -14.79 -2.49
C ILE A 81 -17.01 -15.73 -2.59
N TYR A 82 -17.33 -16.19 -3.80
CA TYR A 82 -18.51 -17.01 -4.11
C TYR A 82 -18.10 -18.25 -4.92
N ASP A 83 -17.34 -19.15 -4.29
CA ASP A 83 -17.02 -20.45 -4.87
C ASP A 83 -17.88 -21.53 -4.17
N PRO A 84 -18.71 -22.30 -4.90
CA PRO A 84 -19.41 -23.44 -4.31
C PRO A 84 -18.46 -24.52 -3.78
N SER A 85 -17.19 -24.55 -4.19
CA SER A 85 -16.17 -25.49 -3.71
C SER A 85 -14.85 -24.82 -3.35
N LEU A 86 -14.85 -24.10 -2.21
CA LEU A 86 -13.62 -23.58 -1.59
C LEU A 86 -12.54 -24.66 -1.34
N MET A 87 -12.94 -25.94 -1.36
CA MET A 87 -12.06 -27.10 -1.22
C MET A 87 -11.10 -27.33 -2.39
N LEU A 88 -11.24 -26.61 -3.52
CA LEU A 88 -10.31 -26.68 -4.65
C LEU A 88 -9.59 -25.36 -4.92
N SER A 89 -9.75 -24.37 -4.03
CA SER A 89 -9.13 -23.06 -4.20
C SER A 89 -7.69 -23.07 -3.67
N PRO A 90 -6.66 -22.92 -4.53
CA PRO A 90 -5.27 -22.81 -4.07
C PRO A 90 -5.08 -21.60 -3.15
N HIS A 91 -5.90 -20.56 -3.32
CA HIS A 91 -5.90 -19.36 -2.48
C HIS A 91 -6.25 -19.70 -1.02
N THR A 92 -7.32 -20.45 -0.80
CA THR A 92 -7.78 -20.87 0.53
C THR A 92 -6.73 -21.72 1.25
N PHE A 93 -6.19 -22.74 0.58
CA PHE A 93 -5.15 -23.60 1.16
C PHE A 93 -3.88 -22.81 1.48
N LEU A 94 -3.44 -21.95 0.56
CA LEU A 94 -2.22 -21.18 0.76
C LEU A 94 -2.36 -20.23 1.95
N LEU A 95 -3.48 -19.52 2.06
CA LEU A 95 -3.75 -18.66 3.22
C LEU A 95 -3.84 -19.46 4.52
N GLY A 96 -4.53 -20.61 4.52
CA GLY A 96 -4.61 -21.49 5.68
C GLY A 96 -3.22 -21.89 6.19
N ILE A 97 -2.33 -22.30 5.28
CA ILE A 97 -0.93 -22.65 5.60
C ILE A 97 -0.16 -21.41 6.09
N LEU A 98 -0.31 -20.25 5.44
CA LEU A 98 0.37 -19.01 5.83
C LEU A 98 -0.03 -18.54 7.23
N PHE A 99 -1.32 -18.62 7.58
CA PHE A 99 -1.81 -18.30 8.92
C PHE A 99 -1.33 -19.33 9.95
N HIS A 100 -1.44 -20.62 9.64
CA HIS A 100 -0.98 -21.69 10.53
C HIS A 100 0.51 -21.51 10.88
N ASN A 101 1.34 -21.17 9.90
CA ASN A 101 2.78 -20.99 10.07
C ASN A 101 3.20 -19.58 10.50
N ASN A 102 2.25 -18.66 10.73
CA ASN A 102 2.54 -17.25 11.03
C ASN A 102 3.53 -16.61 10.04
N ALA A 103 3.37 -16.92 8.74
CA ALA A 103 4.33 -16.57 7.70
C ALA A 103 4.28 -15.08 7.27
N PHE A 104 3.26 -14.33 7.72
CA PHE A 104 3.15 -12.91 7.43
C PHE A 104 4.18 -12.09 8.19
N ARG A 105 4.82 -11.14 7.49
CA ARG A 105 5.75 -10.18 8.11
C ARG A 105 5.05 -9.31 9.17
N ALA A 106 3.75 -9.06 8.99
CA ALA A 106 2.95 -8.31 9.95
C ALA A 106 2.61 -9.19 11.17
N PRO A 107 3.05 -8.81 12.37
CA PRO A 107 2.95 -9.66 13.56
C PRO A 107 1.53 -9.68 14.12
N GLY A 108 0.93 -10.87 14.24
CA GLY A 108 -0.43 -11.04 14.76
C GLY A 108 -1.50 -11.15 13.67
N THR A 109 -1.11 -11.22 12.40
CA THR A 109 -2.00 -11.54 11.29
C THR A 109 -2.33 -13.03 11.31
N LYS A 110 -3.45 -13.39 11.94
CA LYS A 110 -3.88 -14.79 12.12
C LYS A 110 -5.13 -15.15 11.32
N SER A 111 -5.79 -14.15 10.73
CA SER A 111 -7.05 -14.32 10.03
C SER A 111 -7.16 -13.44 8.79
N MET A 112 -8.14 -13.76 7.94
CA MET A 112 -8.55 -12.91 6.83
C MET A 112 -9.03 -11.54 7.29
N GLU A 113 -9.70 -11.48 8.46
CA GLU A 113 -10.10 -10.21 9.04
C GLU A 113 -8.87 -9.34 9.34
N ASP A 114 -7.82 -9.91 9.95
CA ASP A 114 -6.56 -9.22 10.22
C ASP A 114 -5.91 -8.66 8.96
N LEU A 115 -5.96 -9.41 7.85
CA LEU A 115 -5.51 -8.90 6.55
C LEU A 115 -6.36 -7.71 6.11
N ARG A 116 -7.70 -7.84 6.17
CA ARG A 116 -8.63 -6.75 5.84
C ARG A 116 -8.44 -5.52 6.76
N ARG A 117 -7.83 -5.66 7.95
CA ARG A 117 -7.44 -4.53 8.81
C ARG A 117 -6.41 -3.60 8.18
N PHE A 118 -5.57 -4.10 7.28
CA PHE A 118 -4.60 -3.29 6.56
C PHE A 118 -5.22 -2.41 5.45
N THR A 119 -6.53 -2.49 5.21
CA THR A 119 -7.19 -1.59 4.27
C THR A 119 -7.07 -0.13 4.72
N LEU A 120 -6.61 0.73 3.81
CA LEU A 120 -6.54 2.19 4.03
C LEU A 120 -7.91 2.74 4.49
N SER A 121 -9.00 2.19 3.98
CA SER A 121 -10.37 2.55 4.39
C SER A 121 -10.62 2.30 5.88
N ARG A 122 -10.19 1.18 6.45
CA ARG A 122 -10.35 0.89 7.89
C ARG A 122 -9.40 1.74 8.73
N GLN A 123 -8.17 1.95 8.27
CA GLN A 123 -7.22 2.85 8.93
C GLN A 123 -7.75 4.29 9.00
N LEU A 124 -8.30 4.82 7.90
CA LEU A 124 -8.91 6.15 7.87
C LEU A 124 -10.14 6.24 8.77
N LYS A 125 -10.98 5.20 8.83
CA LYS A 125 -12.09 5.13 9.79
C LYS A 125 -11.59 5.21 11.23
N ILE A 126 -10.54 4.46 11.58
CA ILE A 126 -9.93 4.49 12.91
C ILE A 126 -9.34 5.86 13.19
N PHE A 127 -8.60 6.45 12.25
CA PHE A 127 -8.04 7.79 12.38
C PHE A 127 -9.15 8.82 12.63
N GLY A 128 -10.23 8.81 11.83
CA GLY A 128 -11.35 9.73 12.02
C GLY A 128 -12.02 9.57 13.39
N LYS A 129 -12.15 8.33 13.88
CA LYS A 129 -12.58 8.06 15.26
C LYS A 129 -11.61 8.65 16.27
N ILE A 130 -10.31 8.42 16.15
CA ILE A 130 -9.29 8.95 17.08
C ILE A 130 -9.30 10.48 17.11
N THR A 131 -9.36 11.14 15.95
CA THR A 131 -9.43 12.60 15.86
C THR A 131 -10.76 13.18 16.38
N GLY A 132 -11.78 12.34 16.57
CA GLY A 132 -13.09 12.78 17.04
C GLY A 132 -13.97 13.39 15.95
N PHE A 133 -13.72 13.08 14.67
CA PHE A 133 -14.62 13.51 13.61
C PHE A 133 -15.98 12.86 13.76
N LYS A 134 -17.05 13.68 13.75
CA LYS A 134 -18.44 13.20 13.80
C LYS A 134 -18.80 12.25 12.65
N TRP A 135 -18.12 12.38 11.51
CA TRP A 135 -18.35 11.58 10.31
C TRP A 135 -17.17 10.67 9.99
N SER A 136 -17.45 9.53 9.35
CA SER A 136 -16.41 8.63 8.86
C SER A 136 -15.46 9.35 7.91
N LEU A 137 -14.16 9.28 8.21
CA LEU A 137 -13.11 9.69 7.29
C LEU A 137 -12.86 8.59 6.25
N PHE A 138 -12.76 8.98 4.98
CA PHE A 138 -12.47 8.09 3.85
C PHE A 138 -11.74 8.87 2.76
N THR A 139 -11.11 8.14 1.84
CA THR A 139 -10.16 8.68 0.85
C THR A 139 -10.74 9.82 0.00
N HIS A 140 -12.00 9.73 -0.41
CA HIS A 140 -12.62 10.74 -1.27
C HIS A 140 -12.73 12.12 -0.61
N ARG A 141 -12.83 12.19 0.73
CA ARG A 141 -12.96 13.48 1.44
C ARG A 141 -11.72 14.36 1.28
N PHE A 142 -10.54 13.77 1.08
CA PHE A 142 -9.31 14.53 0.81
C PHE A 142 -9.36 15.23 -0.55
N ARG A 143 -10.05 14.64 -1.54
CA ARG A 143 -10.19 15.23 -2.87
C ARG A 143 -11.09 16.45 -2.89
N TYR A 144 -12.12 16.50 -2.04
CA TYR A 144 -12.94 17.71 -1.88
C TYR A 144 -12.09 18.89 -1.40
N GLY A 145 -11.36 18.69 -0.29
CA GLY A 145 -10.50 19.73 0.27
C GLY A 145 -9.39 20.15 -0.68
N GLY A 146 -8.66 19.17 -1.25
CA GLY A 146 -7.59 19.44 -2.20
C GLY A 146 -8.08 20.15 -3.46
N GLY A 147 -9.17 19.66 -4.07
CA GLY A 147 -9.77 20.28 -5.25
C GLY A 147 -10.25 21.71 -5.02
N THR A 148 -10.83 21.98 -3.84
CA THR A 148 -11.24 23.33 -3.42
C THR A 148 -10.04 24.27 -3.32
N ILE A 149 -8.95 23.82 -2.69
CA ILE A 149 -7.72 24.61 -2.56
C ILE A 149 -7.13 24.92 -3.95
N LEU A 150 -7.08 23.93 -4.85
CA LEU A 150 -6.60 24.15 -6.22
C LEU A 150 -7.44 25.22 -6.93
N ASN A 151 -8.77 25.08 -6.87
CA ASN A 151 -9.73 25.98 -7.51
C ASN A 151 -9.62 27.44 -7.00
N GLU A 152 -9.50 27.61 -5.68
CA GLU A 152 -9.54 28.93 -5.03
C GLU A 152 -8.18 29.60 -4.93
N SER A 153 -7.09 28.86 -5.15
CA SER A 153 -5.74 29.42 -4.99
C SER A 153 -5.44 30.57 -5.95
N GLY A 154 -6.09 30.61 -7.12
CA GLY A 154 -5.73 31.49 -8.23
C GLY A 154 -4.36 31.17 -8.87
N LEU A 155 -3.62 30.20 -8.33
CA LEU A 155 -2.29 29.80 -8.80
C LEU A 155 -2.35 28.70 -9.87
N ILE A 156 -3.49 28.01 -9.97
CA ILE A 156 -3.68 26.84 -10.83
C ILE A 156 -4.83 27.15 -11.79
N SER A 157 -4.56 27.08 -13.10
CA SER A 157 -5.60 27.20 -14.12
C SER A 157 -6.49 25.96 -14.15
N ASP A 158 -7.73 26.11 -14.64
CA ASP A 158 -8.69 25.00 -14.78
C ASP A 158 -8.11 23.82 -15.57
N ALA A 159 -7.31 24.08 -16.60
CA ALA A 159 -6.63 23.04 -17.37
C ALA A 159 -5.62 22.25 -16.51
N LYS A 160 -4.81 22.94 -15.70
CA LYS A 160 -3.87 22.29 -14.77
C LYS A 160 -4.61 21.57 -13.63
N GLN A 161 -5.69 22.15 -13.11
CA GLN A 161 -6.53 21.51 -12.10
C GLN A 161 -7.11 20.19 -12.64
N ASN A 162 -7.67 20.21 -13.85
CA ASN A 162 -8.20 19.02 -14.52
C ASN A 162 -7.11 17.98 -14.79
N LEU A 163 -5.92 18.39 -15.21
CA LEU A 163 -4.77 17.48 -15.35
C LEU A 163 -4.40 16.82 -14.00
N ILE A 164 -4.26 17.62 -12.93
CA ILE A 164 -3.90 17.14 -11.59
C ILE A 164 -4.95 16.16 -11.05
N MET A 165 -6.23 16.49 -11.25
CA MET A 165 -7.35 15.66 -10.78
C MET A 165 -7.72 14.52 -11.73
N LYS A 166 -7.05 14.43 -12.89
CA LYS A 166 -7.34 13.49 -13.99
C LYS A 166 -8.79 13.58 -14.47
N HIS A 167 -9.29 14.80 -14.65
CA HIS A 167 -10.59 15.08 -15.23
C HIS A 167 -10.44 15.46 -16.71
N ALA A 168 -11.31 14.90 -17.56
CA ALA A 168 -11.39 15.32 -18.96
C ALA A 168 -12.05 16.71 -19.11
N ASN A 169 -12.91 17.09 -18.17
CA ASN A 169 -13.67 18.33 -18.21
C ASN A 169 -13.93 18.85 -16.79
N ILE A 170 -13.95 20.18 -16.62
CA ILE A 170 -14.29 20.87 -15.37
C ILE A 170 -15.67 20.47 -14.82
N ARG A 171 -16.62 20.05 -15.66
CA ARG A 171 -17.93 19.53 -15.23
C ARG A 171 -17.82 18.41 -14.19
N THR A 172 -16.81 17.55 -14.29
CA THR A 172 -16.56 16.50 -13.30
C THR A 172 -16.24 17.11 -11.93
N PHE A 173 -15.42 18.17 -11.90
CA PHE A 173 -15.14 18.91 -10.67
C PHE A 173 -16.41 19.57 -10.11
N LEU A 174 -17.16 20.30 -10.94
CA LEU A 174 -18.39 20.99 -10.52
C LEU A 174 -19.46 20.04 -9.96
N ASN A 175 -19.64 18.88 -10.58
CA ASN A 175 -20.68 17.92 -10.20
C ASN A 175 -20.31 17.10 -8.97
N HIS A 176 -19.03 16.70 -8.85
CA HIS A 176 -18.62 15.70 -7.87
C HIS A 176 -17.68 16.21 -6.79
N TYR A 177 -16.93 17.30 -7.01
CA TYR A 177 -15.85 17.73 -6.12
C TYR A 177 -16.03 19.12 -5.52
N LEU A 178 -16.73 20.02 -6.21
CA LEU A 178 -17.04 21.36 -5.71
C LEU A 178 -17.96 21.23 -4.48
N PRO A 179 -17.52 21.70 -3.29
CA PRO A 179 -18.36 21.63 -2.10
C PRO A 179 -19.62 22.46 -2.27
N ARG A 180 -20.77 21.89 -1.88
CA ARG A 180 -22.06 22.62 -1.86
C ARG A 180 -22.17 23.63 -0.73
N ARG A 181 -21.23 23.61 0.23
CA ARG A 181 -21.16 24.60 1.31
C ARG A 181 -20.33 25.77 0.82
N ILE A 182 -21.00 26.90 0.60
CA ILE A 182 -20.36 28.16 0.22
C ILE A 182 -19.39 28.59 1.33
N ASN A 183 -18.13 28.79 0.96
CA ASN A 183 -17.03 29.21 1.82
C ASN A 183 -16.59 30.65 1.54
N THR A 184 -17.43 31.41 0.83
CA THR A 184 -17.33 32.86 0.64
C THR A 184 -18.24 33.56 1.65
N ASP A 185 -17.76 34.65 2.25
CA ASP A 185 -18.56 35.48 3.15
C ASP A 185 -19.53 36.32 2.30
N MET A 186 -20.69 35.73 2.01
CA MET A 186 -21.70 36.35 1.17
C MET A 186 -22.27 37.63 1.78
N GLN A 187 -22.31 37.74 3.11
CA GLN A 187 -22.83 38.94 3.78
C GLN A 187 -21.89 40.12 3.58
N ALA A 188 -20.60 39.92 3.84
CA ALA A 188 -19.60 40.96 3.59
C ALA A 188 -19.55 41.33 2.10
N LEU A 189 -19.56 40.31 1.22
CA LEU A 189 -19.54 40.49 -0.23
C LEU A 189 -20.71 41.35 -0.74
N ILE A 190 -21.95 41.01 -0.37
CA ILE A 190 -23.15 41.74 -0.81
C ILE A 190 -23.14 43.19 -0.29
N ARG A 191 -22.54 43.42 0.87
CA ARG A 191 -22.46 44.76 1.49
C ARG A 191 -21.25 45.57 1.03
N GLY A 192 -20.44 45.06 0.09
CA GLY A 192 -19.19 45.71 -0.35
C GLY A 192 -18.11 45.79 0.74
N LEU A 193 -18.23 44.97 1.79
CA LEU A 193 -17.25 44.87 2.87
C LEU A 193 -16.19 43.81 2.54
N LYS A 194 -15.04 43.90 3.20
CA LYS A 194 -13.97 42.90 3.08
C LYS A 194 -14.43 41.54 3.65
N PRO A 195 -14.47 40.45 2.85
CA PRO A 195 -14.85 39.11 3.33
C PRO A 195 -13.91 38.58 4.42
N ASP A 196 -14.47 37.96 5.46
CA ASP A 196 -13.65 37.21 6.44
C ASP A 196 -13.36 35.79 5.94
N SER A 197 -12.41 35.67 5.02
CA SER A 197 -12.00 34.38 4.46
C SER A 197 -11.45 33.41 5.51
N ALA A 198 -10.90 33.91 6.62
CA ALA A 198 -10.35 33.07 7.68
C ALA A 198 -11.47 32.39 8.47
N MET A 199 -12.49 33.15 8.89
CA MET A 199 -13.71 32.62 9.50
C MET A 199 -14.42 31.65 8.57
N MET A 200 -14.62 32.03 7.30
CA MET A 200 -15.32 31.17 6.33
C MET A 200 -14.60 29.84 6.12
N ARG A 201 -13.27 29.87 6.06
CA ARG A 201 -12.46 28.65 6.02
C ARG A 201 -12.60 27.82 7.29
N ALA A 202 -12.65 28.43 8.47
CA ALA A 202 -12.83 27.72 9.73
C ALA A 202 -14.19 27.01 9.79
N VAL A 203 -15.28 27.67 9.37
CA VAL A 203 -16.65 27.13 9.45
C VAL A 203 -16.98 26.10 8.36
N THR A 204 -16.19 26.03 7.29
CA THR A 204 -16.35 25.07 6.19
C THR A 204 -15.45 23.85 6.30
N ARG A 205 -14.36 23.93 7.07
CA ARG A 205 -13.47 22.78 7.34
C ARG A 205 -14.17 21.64 8.07
N MET A 206 -13.74 20.41 7.77
CA MET A 206 -14.18 19.20 8.47
C MET A 206 -13.92 19.28 9.98
N GLY A 207 -12.85 19.98 10.37
CA GLY A 207 -12.46 20.24 11.76
C GLY A 207 -13.56 20.90 12.61
N ARG A 208 -14.48 21.67 12.00
CA ARG A 208 -15.65 22.25 12.70
C ARG A 208 -16.49 21.19 13.43
N TRP A 209 -16.56 19.99 12.87
CA TRP A 209 -17.38 18.89 13.38
C TRP A 209 -16.60 17.92 14.25
N ILE A 210 -15.39 18.29 14.70
CA ILE A 210 -14.71 17.53 15.73
C ILE A 210 -15.52 17.69 17.01
N ASP A 211 -15.92 16.56 17.61
CA ASP A 211 -16.58 16.58 18.89
C ASP A 211 -15.68 17.20 19.95
N ARG A 212 -16.14 18.31 20.54
CA ARG A 212 -15.42 19.04 21.60
C ARG A 212 -15.60 18.39 22.96
N ARG A 213 -16.63 17.56 23.15
CA ARG A 213 -16.88 16.84 24.41
C ARG A 213 -15.97 15.62 24.57
N ARG A 214 -15.31 15.20 23.48
CA ARG A 214 -14.42 14.05 23.50
C ARG A 214 -13.09 14.42 24.17
N PRO A 215 -12.65 13.69 25.21
CA PRO A 215 -11.35 13.93 25.84
C PRO A 215 -10.24 13.86 24.79
N ARG A 216 -9.47 14.94 24.64
CA ARG A 216 -8.33 15.03 23.72
C ARG A 216 -7.00 14.88 24.43
N GLU A 217 -7.01 15.19 25.70
CA GLU A 217 -5.89 15.10 26.61
C GLU A 217 -6.34 14.26 27.79
N LEU A 218 -5.43 13.42 28.26
CA LEU A 218 -5.61 12.69 29.50
C LEU A 218 -5.13 13.59 30.64
N THR A 219 -5.82 13.58 31.78
CA THR A 219 -5.27 14.17 33.01
C THR A 219 -4.01 13.43 33.42
N ASP A 220 -3.15 14.03 34.23
CA ASP A 220 -1.90 13.35 34.62
C ASP A 220 -2.18 12.03 35.35
N THR A 221 -3.20 11.98 36.20
CA THR A 221 -3.73 10.73 36.79
C THR A 221 -4.14 9.70 35.74
N GLN A 222 -4.90 10.10 34.71
CA GLN A 222 -5.31 9.20 33.63
C GLN A 222 -4.12 8.74 32.78
N LYS A 223 -3.14 9.61 32.52
CA LYS A 223 -1.89 9.23 31.84
C LYS A 223 -1.16 8.15 32.64
N THR A 224 -0.99 8.35 33.95
CA THR A 224 -0.36 7.36 34.81
C THR A 224 -1.12 6.04 34.79
N THR A 225 -2.46 6.05 34.88
CA THR A 225 -3.26 4.82 34.78
C THR A 225 -3.06 4.12 33.43
N VAL A 226 -3.12 4.87 32.33
CA VAL A 226 -2.96 4.34 30.96
C VAL A 226 -1.54 3.83 30.73
N GLU A 227 -0.52 4.47 31.28
CA GLU A 227 0.86 4.01 31.20
C GLU A 227 1.05 2.63 31.86
N HIS A 228 0.31 2.33 32.91
CA HIS A 228 0.37 1.01 33.55
C HIS A 228 -0.56 -0.02 32.89
N ASP A 229 -1.28 0.35 31.83
CA ASP A 229 -2.16 -0.57 31.11
C ASP A 229 -1.36 -1.73 30.48
N PRO A 230 -1.73 -2.99 30.74
CA PRO A 230 -0.97 -4.15 30.30
C PRO A 230 -0.98 -4.33 28.77
N GLU A 231 -2.06 -3.93 28.08
CA GLU A 231 -2.11 -4.00 26.62
C GLU A 231 -1.21 -2.94 25.98
N LEU A 232 -1.24 -1.71 26.49
CA LEU A 232 -0.38 -0.63 26.04
C LEU A 232 1.10 -0.97 26.26
N GLN A 233 1.46 -1.45 27.45
CA GLN A 233 2.83 -1.86 27.75
C GLN A 233 3.33 -2.98 26.83
N LYS A 234 2.47 -3.96 26.53
CA LYS A 234 2.76 -5.01 25.55
C LYS A 234 2.96 -4.43 24.14
N ALA A 235 2.14 -3.47 23.74
CA ALA A 235 2.26 -2.79 22.46
C ALA A 235 3.55 -1.94 22.36
N ILE A 236 3.93 -1.22 23.41
CA ILE A 236 5.18 -0.45 23.50
C ILE A 236 6.39 -1.37 23.34
N ARG A 237 6.46 -2.47 24.12
CA ARG A 237 7.54 -3.47 24.02
C ARG A 237 7.65 -4.03 22.60
N LYS A 238 6.51 -4.31 21.97
CA LYS A 238 6.44 -4.80 20.58
C LYS A 238 6.94 -3.73 19.59
N ARG A 239 6.52 -2.47 19.73
CA ARG A 239 6.99 -1.35 18.89
C ARG A 239 8.51 -1.19 19.00
N ASP A 240 9.04 -1.17 20.22
CA ASP A 240 10.46 -0.90 20.47
C ASP A 240 11.36 -2.03 19.95
N THR A 241 10.91 -3.28 20.08
CA THR A 241 11.60 -4.43 19.46
C THR A 241 11.61 -4.35 17.93
N PHE A 242 10.51 -3.91 17.30
CA PHE A 242 10.49 -3.67 15.85
C PHE A 242 11.38 -2.51 15.42
N SER A 243 11.37 -1.40 16.16
CA SER A 243 12.24 -0.24 15.88
C SER A 243 13.72 -0.64 15.91
N LYS A 244 14.15 -1.38 16.94
CA LYS A 244 15.51 -1.93 17.04
C LYS A 244 15.85 -2.86 15.87
N LYS A 245 14.93 -3.75 15.46
CA LYS A 245 15.14 -4.62 14.30
C LYS A 245 15.28 -3.83 13.00
N LEU A 246 14.44 -2.80 12.81
CA LEU A 246 14.48 -1.95 11.63
C LEU A 246 15.79 -1.18 11.53
N GLN A 247 16.23 -0.55 12.62
CA GLN A 247 17.51 0.15 12.68
C GLN A 247 18.70 -0.77 12.37
N ARG A 248 18.70 -2.01 12.91
CA ARG A 248 19.72 -3.02 12.58
C ARG A 248 19.70 -3.40 11.10
N SER A 249 18.52 -3.57 10.51
CA SER A 249 18.39 -3.88 9.09
C SER A 249 18.88 -2.73 8.20
N GLN A 250 18.53 -1.48 8.53
CA GLN A 250 18.98 -0.30 7.79
C GLN A 250 20.51 -0.15 7.83
N LYS A 251 21.13 -0.33 9.01
CA LYS A 251 22.61 -0.34 9.14
C LYS A 251 23.27 -1.43 8.30
N LYS A 252 22.65 -2.63 8.22
CA LYS A 252 23.18 -3.74 7.40
C LYS A 252 23.05 -3.46 5.90
N THR A 253 21.94 -2.88 5.45
CA THR A 253 21.74 -2.48 4.06
C THR A 253 22.67 -1.34 3.66
N GLY A 254 22.82 -0.31 4.50
CA GLY A 254 23.76 0.79 4.27
C GLY A 254 25.21 0.33 4.17
N ARG A 255 25.67 -0.58 5.04
CA ARG A 255 27.01 -1.19 4.92
C ARG A 255 27.20 -1.98 3.62
N LYS A 256 26.17 -2.66 3.12
CA LYS A 256 26.22 -3.37 1.84
C LYS A 256 26.28 -2.41 0.66
N LEU A 257 25.49 -1.33 0.67
CA LEU A 257 25.55 -0.28 -0.36
C LEU A 257 26.94 0.37 -0.37
N ASN A 258 27.46 0.78 0.78
CA ASN A 258 28.79 1.39 0.86
C ASN A 258 29.90 0.44 0.37
N LYS A 259 29.78 -0.87 0.65
CA LYS A 259 30.73 -1.87 0.12
C LYS A 259 30.61 -2.02 -1.39
N LEU A 260 29.39 -1.99 -1.93
CA LEU A 260 29.13 -2.04 -3.37
C LEU A 260 29.64 -0.77 -4.08
N ASP A 261 29.44 0.40 -3.49
CA ASP A 261 29.95 1.66 -4.01
C ASP A 261 31.48 1.72 -3.96
N LYS A 262 32.10 1.13 -2.93
CA LYS A 262 33.56 1.01 -2.84
C LYS A 262 34.11 0.08 -3.92
N LEU A 263 33.49 -1.09 -4.12
CA LEU A 263 33.86 -2.03 -5.19
C LEU A 263 33.71 -1.38 -6.57
N LYS A 264 32.60 -0.66 -6.80
CA LYS A 264 32.40 0.10 -8.05
C LYS A 264 33.44 1.18 -8.28
N ARG A 265 33.95 1.82 -7.22
CA ARG A 265 35.03 2.82 -7.32
C ARG A 265 36.41 2.19 -7.51
N GLU A 266 36.65 1.03 -6.91
CA GLU A 266 37.91 0.27 -7.06
C GLU A 266 38.00 -0.40 -8.44
N GLU A 267 36.88 -0.79 -9.04
CA GLU A 267 36.79 -1.31 -10.42
C GLU A 267 36.63 -0.21 -11.49
N PHE A 268 36.62 1.07 -11.11
CA PHE A 268 36.47 2.18 -12.07
C PHE A 268 37.82 2.58 -12.65
N ASP A 269 38.14 2.05 -13.83
CA ASP A 269 39.33 2.40 -14.61
C ASP A 269 39.05 3.56 -15.58
N GLU A 270 40.07 4.32 -15.96
CA GLU A 270 39.98 5.45 -16.90
C GLU A 270 39.38 5.03 -18.25
N GLU A 271 39.63 3.78 -18.68
CA GLU A 271 39.03 3.21 -19.89
C GLU A 271 37.49 3.10 -19.80
N GLN A 272 36.96 2.80 -18.61
CA GLN A 272 35.51 2.66 -18.40
C GLN A 272 34.80 4.02 -18.47
N ALA A 273 35.44 5.10 -18.00
CA ALA A 273 34.94 6.45 -18.15
C ALA A 273 34.86 6.89 -19.62
N VAL A 274 35.87 6.56 -20.42
CA VAL A 274 35.89 6.85 -21.87
C VAL A 274 34.78 6.07 -22.60
N LEU A 275 34.53 4.82 -22.22
CA LEU A 275 33.43 4.01 -22.78
C LEU A 275 32.05 4.58 -22.44
N ASP A 276 31.84 5.07 -21.22
CA ASP A 276 30.57 5.66 -20.82
C ASP A 276 30.34 7.05 -21.45
N ILE A 277 31.38 7.86 -21.62
CA ILE A 277 31.33 9.12 -22.38
C ILE A 277 31.00 8.84 -23.86
N LYS A 278 31.63 7.84 -24.48
CA LYS A 278 31.30 7.42 -25.86
C LYS A 278 29.84 6.95 -25.98
N ARG A 279 29.30 6.27 -24.97
CA ARG A 279 27.88 5.85 -24.92
C ARG A 279 26.93 7.04 -24.72
N GLN A 280 27.31 8.03 -23.93
CA GLN A 280 26.54 9.27 -23.76
C GLN A 280 26.49 10.09 -25.04
N LEU A 281 27.62 10.28 -25.70
CA LEU A 281 27.70 11.00 -26.98
C LEU A 281 26.97 10.28 -28.12
N ALA A 282 26.82 8.95 -28.03
CA ALA A 282 26.05 8.15 -28.96
C ALA A 282 24.54 8.06 -28.61
N ASP A 283 24.03 8.85 -27.64
CA ASP A 283 22.65 8.79 -27.13
C ASP A 283 22.18 7.38 -26.74
N THR A 284 23.14 6.52 -26.35
CA THR A 284 22.86 5.15 -25.87
C THR A 284 23.00 5.02 -24.35
N ALA A 285 23.42 6.10 -23.69
CA ALA A 285 23.44 6.16 -22.25
C ALA A 285 22.02 6.34 -21.68
N ILE A 286 21.51 5.23 -21.13
CA ILE A 286 20.26 5.12 -20.38
C ILE A 286 19.02 5.04 -21.27
N LEU A 287 18.84 3.88 -21.88
CA LEU A 287 17.60 3.14 -21.67
C LEU A 287 17.97 1.71 -21.30
N ASP A 288 17.65 1.31 -20.07
CA ASP A 288 17.56 -0.11 -19.73
C ASP A 288 16.63 -0.76 -20.78
N LYS A 289 16.86 -2.03 -21.15
CA LYS A 289 16.06 -2.68 -22.21
C LYS A 289 14.55 -2.60 -21.91
N GLU A 290 14.18 -2.58 -20.62
CA GLU A 290 12.82 -2.36 -20.13
C GLU A 290 12.25 -0.95 -20.43
N ALA A 291 13.08 0.09 -20.49
CA ALA A 291 12.63 1.45 -20.76
C ALA A 291 12.39 1.71 -22.26
N LYS A 292 13.09 1.00 -23.16
CA LYS A 292 12.84 1.04 -24.62
C LYS A 292 11.52 0.38 -25.01
N GLU A 293 11.10 -0.68 -24.32
CA GLU A 293 9.82 -1.37 -24.60
C GLU A 293 8.60 -0.54 -24.16
N GLN A 294 8.74 0.35 -23.16
CA GLN A 294 7.66 1.21 -22.68
C GLN A 294 7.40 2.45 -23.55
N LEU A 295 8.37 2.84 -24.40
CA LEU A 295 8.29 4.05 -25.24
C LEU A 295 7.83 3.79 -26.68
N GLN A 296 7.58 2.53 -27.07
CA GLN A 296 6.89 2.22 -28.32
C GLN A 296 5.39 2.51 -28.18
N ILE A 297 5.04 3.80 -28.25
CA ILE A 297 3.68 4.22 -28.57
C ILE A 297 3.45 3.89 -30.05
N LYS A 298 2.51 2.98 -30.31
CA LYS A 298 1.98 2.71 -31.65
C LYS A 298 1.30 3.97 -32.19
N GLU A 299 1.72 4.41 -33.38
CA GLU A 299 0.80 5.05 -34.34
C GLU A 299 -0.20 4.01 -34.86
#